data_AF-A0AAF0XLH2-F1
#
_entry.id   AF-A0AAF0XLH2-F1
#
_cell.length_a   1.000
_cell.length_b   1.000
_cell.length_c   1.000
_cell.angle_alpha   90.00
_cell.angle_beta   90.00
_cell.angle_gamma   90.00
#
_symmetry.space_group_name_H-M   'P 1'
#
loop_
_entity.id
_entity.type
_entity.pdbx_description
1 polymer ?
#
loop_
_entity_poly.entity_id
_entity_poly.type
_entity_poly.pdbx_seq_one_letter_code
_entity_poly.pdbx_strand_id
1 'polypeptide(L)'
;MKLEVVLVYIYDSWNTLGCTNEKSFMEEFGTMPWLALPFRDSNCKKLQRVYLYPSELGGPQPDPSLVVIGPYGQYFEPFGASDVLMKFGSRGYPFTRKRGLHLQVETIKKVSLGMLWDPEPVFIRGCGSEVIFLSSMHV
;
A
#
# COMPACT_ATOMS: atom_id res chain seq x y z
N MET A 1 6.04 -15.69 12.59
CA MET A 1 4.94 -14.78 12.99
C MET A 1 3.85 -14.88 11.93
N LYS A 2 2.66 -15.35 12.30
CA LYS A 2 1.49 -15.39 11.41
C LYS A 2 0.73 -14.08 11.64
N LEU A 3 0.58 -13.27 10.61
CA LEU A 3 -0.28 -12.09 10.64
C LEU A 3 -1.63 -12.47 10.06
N GLU A 4 -2.70 -12.06 10.72
CA GLU A 4 -4.04 -12.13 10.18
C GLU A 4 -4.34 -10.77 9.55
N VAL A 5 -4.31 -10.73 8.23
CA VAL A 5 -4.66 -9.52 7.48
C VAL A 5 -6.18 -9.52 7.35
N VAL A 6 -6.83 -8.72 8.18
CA VAL A 6 -8.27 -8.49 8.09
C VAL A 6 -8.46 -7.19 7.34
N LEU A 7 -8.87 -7.28 6.08
CA LEU A 7 -9.30 -6.11 5.33
C LEU A 7 -10.70 -5.73 5.82
N VAL A 8 -10.76 -4.84 6.81
CA VAL A 8 -12.04 -4.34 7.31
C VAL A 8 -12.53 -3.25 6.37
N TYR A 9 -13.50 -3.61 5.55
CA TYR A 9 -14.17 -2.67 4.68
C TYR A 9 -15.23 -1.88 5.46
N ILE A 10 -15.17 -0.55 5.38
CA ILE A 10 -16.08 0.34 6.10
C ILE A 10 -17.12 0.88 5.11
N TYR A 11 -18.36 0.38 5.24
CA TYR A 11 -19.56 0.95 4.64
C TYR A 11 -19.75 2.38 5.16
N ASP A 12 -20.04 3.33 4.25
CA ASP A 12 -20.10 4.81 4.43
C ASP A 12 -18.86 5.57 3.91
N SER A 13 -18.10 4.99 2.98
CA SER A 13 -17.11 5.72 2.15
C SER A 13 -17.66 5.94 0.73
N TRP A 14 -17.10 6.90 -0.03
CA TRP A 14 -17.54 7.13 -1.42
C TRP A 14 -17.46 5.90 -2.32
N ASN A 15 -16.51 4.98 -2.06
CA ASN A 15 -16.39 3.72 -2.80
C ASN A 15 -17.56 2.75 -2.54
N THR A 16 -18.40 3.02 -1.53
CA THR A 16 -19.62 2.28 -1.20
C THR A 16 -20.90 2.98 -1.62
N LEU A 17 -20.83 4.10 -2.33
CA LEU A 17 -22.02 4.82 -2.78
C LEU A 17 -22.96 3.93 -3.62
N GLY A 18 -22.44 2.88 -4.29
CA GLY A 18 -23.23 1.87 -4.99
C GLY A 18 -23.94 0.84 -4.08
N CYS A 19 -23.41 0.62 -2.88
CA CYS A 19 -23.94 -0.30 -1.87
C CYS A 19 -25.02 0.39 -0.99
N THR A 20 -26.13 0.79 -1.62
CA THR A 20 -27.22 1.52 -0.92
C THR A 20 -28.09 0.64 -0.02
N ASN A 21 -28.05 -0.69 -0.21
CA ASN A 21 -28.80 -1.66 0.57
C ASN A 21 -27.98 -2.94 0.80
N GLU A 22 -28.45 -3.80 1.71
CA GLU A 22 -27.77 -5.03 2.08
C GLU A 22 -27.59 -5.99 0.91
N LYS A 23 -28.54 -6.04 -0.02
CA LYS A 23 -28.45 -6.92 -1.20
C LYS A 23 -27.29 -6.52 -2.11
N SER A 24 -27.19 -5.23 -2.47
CA SER A 24 -26.09 -4.77 -3.32
C SER A 24 -24.74 -4.87 -2.62
N PHE A 25 -24.71 -4.66 -1.31
CA PHE A 25 -23.53 -4.97 -0.48
C PHE A 25 -23.12 -6.43 -0.63
N MET A 26 -24.03 -7.38 -0.39
CA MET A 26 -23.70 -8.81 -0.46
C MET A 26 -23.31 -9.28 -1.86
N GLU A 27 -23.90 -8.72 -2.92
CA GLU A 27 -23.53 -9.02 -4.31
C GLU A 27 -22.09 -8.59 -4.62
N GLU A 28 -21.67 -7.41 -4.17
CA GLU A 28 -20.32 -6.90 -4.37
C GLU A 28 -19.30 -7.61 -3.45
N PHE A 29 -19.60 -7.70 -2.15
CA PHE A 29 -18.74 -8.35 -1.16
C PHE A 29 -18.62 -9.85 -1.35
N GLY A 30 -19.66 -10.52 -1.85
CA GLY A 30 -19.65 -11.95 -2.13
C GLY A 30 -18.60 -12.36 -3.17
N THR A 31 -18.12 -11.42 -3.99
CA THR A 31 -17.04 -11.67 -4.95
C THR A 31 -15.65 -11.64 -4.32
N MET A 32 -15.52 -11.11 -3.10
CA MET A 32 -14.25 -10.86 -2.45
C MET A 32 -13.88 -12.01 -1.51
N PRO A 33 -12.62 -12.47 -1.49
CA PRO A 33 -12.21 -13.63 -0.68
C PRO A 33 -11.93 -13.28 0.80
N TRP A 34 -12.31 -12.10 1.27
CA TRP A 34 -12.01 -11.58 2.60
C TRP A 34 -13.27 -11.28 3.42
N LEU A 35 -13.10 -11.16 4.74
CA LEU A 35 -14.19 -10.86 5.67
C LEU A 35 -14.63 -9.39 5.56
N ALA A 36 -15.92 -9.14 5.78
CA ALA A 36 -16.47 -7.81 5.89
C ALA A 36 -17.25 -7.67 7.21
N LEU A 37 -17.33 -6.44 7.72
CA LEU A 37 -18.28 -6.15 8.79
C LEU A 37 -19.71 -6.21 8.21
N PRO A 38 -20.70 -6.61 9.03
CA PRO A 38 -22.09 -6.59 8.61
C PRO A 38 -22.51 -5.23 8.05
N PHE A 39 -23.43 -5.25 7.10
CA PHE A 39 -24.02 -4.03 6.55
C PHE A 39 -24.59 -3.17 7.70
N ARG A 40 -24.23 -1.87 7.74
CA ARG A 40 -24.61 -0.92 8.80
C ARG A 40 -24.15 -1.27 10.23
N ASP A 41 -23.07 -2.04 10.39
CA ASP A 41 -22.51 -2.29 11.72
C ASP A 41 -22.07 -0.99 12.43
N SER A 42 -22.53 -0.80 13.67
CA SER A 42 -22.19 0.37 14.50
C SER A 42 -20.70 0.50 14.82
N ASN A 43 -19.94 -0.59 14.73
CA ASN A 43 -18.50 -0.62 14.97
C ASN A 43 -17.71 0.05 13.84
N CYS A 44 -18.27 0.20 12.63
CA CYS A 44 -17.66 0.95 11.53
C CYS A 44 -17.20 2.35 11.98
N LYS A 45 -18.07 3.10 12.66
CA LYS A 45 -17.75 4.43 13.20
C LYS A 45 -16.70 4.40 14.31
N LYS A 46 -16.65 3.32 15.11
CA LYS A 46 -15.62 3.15 16.15
C LYS A 46 -14.26 2.92 15.50
N LEU A 47 -14.18 2.06 14.48
CA LEU A 47 -12.94 1.74 13.78
C LEU A 47 -12.42 2.92 12.98
N GLN A 48 -13.29 3.70 12.33
CA GLN A 48 -12.91 4.97 11.69
C GLN A 48 -12.18 5.90 12.68
N ARG A 49 -12.72 6.05 13.91
CA ARG A 49 -12.09 6.88 14.95
C ARG A 49 -10.80 6.28 15.48
N VAL A 50 -10.78 4.98 15.76
CA VAL A 50 -9.60 4.27 16.32
C VAL A 50 -8.43 4.32 15.35
N TYR A 51 -8.68 4.13 14.06
CA TYR A 51 -7.65 4.11 13.03
C TYR A 51 -7.46 5.46 12.33
N LEU A 52 -8.12 6.51 12.82
CA LEU A 52 -8.01 7.88 12.29
C LEU A 52 -8.25 7.95 10.77
N TYR A 53 -9.20 7.15 10.28
CA TYR A 53 -9.61 7.21 8.88
C TYR A 53 -10.29 8.57 8.63
N PRO A 54 -9.83 9.36 7.65
CA PRO A 54 -10.38 10.69 7.44
C PRO A 54 -11.86 10.61 7.07
N SER A 55 -12.68 11.30 7.85
CA SER A 55 -14.14 11.39 7.69
C SER A 55 -14.56 12.55 6.77
N GLU A 56 -13.59 13.30 6.24
CA GLU A 56 -13.84 14.55 5.52
C GLU A 56 -14.25 14.26 4.07
N LEU A 57 -15.57 14.36 3.83
CA LEU A 57 -16.25 14.30 2.54
C LEU A 57 -15.92 15.50 1.61
N GLY A 58 -14.74 16.13 1.76
CA GLY A 58 -14.41 17.39 1.07
C GLY A 58 -13.01 17.47 0.45
N GLY A 59 -12.16 16.46 0.61
CA GLY A 59 -10.79 16.44 0.07
C GLY A 59 -10.56 15.36 -1.01
N PRO A 60 -9.43 15.39 -1.74
CA PRO A 60 -9.06 14.31 -2.65
C PRO A 60 -8.92 13.01 -1.84
N GLN A 61 -9.92 12.15 -2.04
CA GLN A 61 -10.10 10.73 -1.68
C GLN A 61 -9.18 10.16 -0.58
N PRO A 62 -9.74 9.63 0.53
CA PRO A 62 -9.01 8.67 1.33
C PRO A 62 -8.82 7.41 0.48
N ASP A 63 -7.57 7.03 0.23
CA ASP A 63 -7.26 5.73 -0.34
C ASP A 63 -7.85 4.61 0.54
N PRO A 64 -8.29 3.48 -0.05
CA PRO A 64 -8.61 2.29 0.73
C PRO A 64 -7.45 2.01 1.69
N SER A 65 -7.76 2.11 2.98
CA SER A 65 -6.75 2.05 4.03
C SER A 65 -6.61 0.62 4.54
N LEU A 66 -5.38 0.10 4.48
CA LEU A 66 -5.03 -1.21 5.00
C LEU A 66 -4.54 -1.08 6.44
N VAL A 67 -5.23 -1.77 7.36
CA VAL A 67 -4.85 -1.86 8.78
C VAL A 67 -4.26 -3.25 9.02
N VAL A 68 -3.04 -3.33 9.55
CA VAL A 68 -2.40 -4.60 9.90
C VAL A 68 -2.47 -4.83 11.40
N ILE A 69 -3.12 -5.92 11.80
CA ILE A 69 -3.28 -6.32 13.19
C ILE A 69 -2.47 -7.59 13.44
N GLY A 70 -1.73 -7.59 14.54
CA GLY A 70 -0.93 -8.72 14.98
C GLY A 70 -1.76 -9.86 15.57
N PRO A 71 -1.16 -11.04 15.75
CA PRO A 71 -1.84 -12.21 16.32
C PRO A 71 -2.35 -12.00 17.76
N TYR A 72 -1.85 -10.98 18.47
CA TYR A 72 -2.28 -10.62 19.82
C TYR A 72 -3.15 -9.35 19.84
N GLY A 73 -3.75 -8.97 18.71
CA GLY A 73 -4.55 -7.74 18.61
C GLY A 73 -3.74 -6.45 18.65
N GLN A 74 -2.41 -6.54 18.67
CA GLN A 74 -1.53 -5.38 18.62
C GLN A 74 -1.54 -4.76 17.23
N TYR A 75 -1.86 -3.47 17.17
CA TYR A 75 -1.82 -2.70 15.93
C TYR A 75 -0.38 -2.39 15.54
N PHE A 76 0.00 -2.67 14.29
CA PHE A 76 1.40 -2.63 13.88
C PHE A 76 1.80 -1.41 13.04
N GLU A 77 0.93 -0.84 12.21
CA GLU A 77 1.30 0.32 11.39
C GLU A 77 0.07 1.10 10.88
N PRO A 78 -0.17 2.32 11.38
CA PRO A 78 -1.20 3.21 10.85
C PRO A 78 -0.87 3.87 9.52
N PHE A 79 0.40 4.00 9.16
CA PHE A 79 0.77 4.77 7.97
C PHE A 79 1.70 3.97 7.07
N GLY A 80 1.23 3.71 5.85
CA GLY A 80 2.02 3.15 4.77
C GLY A 80 1.88 1.65 4.56
N ALA A 81 1.01 0.94 5.27
CA ALA A 81 0.69 -0.44 4.92
C ALA A 81 0.08 -0.53 3.51
N SER A 82 -0.85 0.38 3.17
CA SER A 82 -1.36 0.56 1.80
C SER A 82 -0.24 0.90 0.82
N ASP A 83 0.63 1.87 1.12
CA ASP A 83 1.75 2.25 0.24
C ASP A 83 2.70 1.09 -0.05
N VAL A 84 3.05 0.32 0.98
CA VAL A 84 3.94 -0.84 0.87
C VAL A 84 3.27 -1.94 0.06
N LEU A 85 1.97 -2.18 0.24
CA LEU A 85 1.21 -3.12 -0.57
C LEU A 85 1.13 -2.67 -2.04
N MET A 86 0.75 -1.42 -2.30
CA MET A 86 0.61 -0.89 -3.66
C MET A 86 1.94 -0.88 -4.40
N LYS A 87 3.04 -0.55 -3.72
CA LYS A 87 4.37 -0.45 -4.34
C LYS A 87 5.07 -1.79 -4.50
N PHE A 88 4.94 -2.71 -3.54
CA PHE A 88 5.73 -3.94 -3.49
C PHE A 88 4.92 -5.23 -3.57
N GLY A 89 3.59 -5.15 -3.58
CA GLY A 89 2.71 -6.31 -3.55
C GLY A 89 3.02 -7.24 -2.37
N SER A 90 2.95 -8.54 -2.62
CA SER A 90 3.20 -9.58 -1.61
C SER A 90 4.60 -9.54 -0.98
N ARG A 91 5.61 -9.02 -1.70
CA ARG A 91 6.99 -8.85 -1.17
C ARG A 91 7.02 -7.88 0.01
N GLY A 92 6.04 -6.99 0.07
CA GLY A 92 5.83 -6.01 1.12
C GLY A 92 5.52 -6.61 2.49
N TYR A 93 5.05 -7.87 2.59
CA TYR A 93 4.76 -8.54 3.86
C TYR A 93 5.97 -8.48 4.82
N PRO A 94 5.80 -8.09 6.09
CA PRO A 94 4.56 -7.86 6.86
C PRO A 94 3.89 -6.47 6.71
N PHE A 95 4.12 -5.78 5.60
CA PHE A 95 3.57 -4.45 5.26
C PHE A 95 3.94 -3.36 6.28
N THR A 96 5.16 -3.45 6.82
CA THR A 96 5.72 -2.44 7.72
C THR A 96 6.58 -1.44 6.95
N ARG A 97 6.70 -0.21 7.46
CA ARG A 97 7.65 0.78 6.89
C ARG A 97 9.06 0.25 6.82
N LYS A 98 9.52 -0.48 7.84
CA LYS A 98 10.85 -1.13 7.86
C LYS A 98 11.03 -2.07 6.66
N ARG A 99 10.01 -2.90 6.34
CA ARG A 99 10.05 -3.78 5.18
C ARG A 99 10.02 -3.00 3.87
N GLY A 100 9.19 -1.97 3.77
CA GLY A 100 9.14 -1.09 2.62
C GLY A 100 10.48 -0.42 2.32
N LEU A 101 11.14 0.14 3.34
CA LEU A 101 12.46 0.76 3.23
C LEU A 101 13.51 -0.26 2.76
N HIS A 102 13.50 -1.47 3.33
CA HIS A 102 14.42 -2.52 2.91
C HIS A 102 14.26 -2.87 1.43
N LEU A 103 13.03 -3.02 0.94
CA LEU A 103 12.75 -3.31 -0.47
C LEU A 103 13.14 -2.14 -1.40
N GLN A 104 12.99 -0.89 -0.94
CA GLN A 104 13.50 0.28 -1.68
C GLN A 104 15.03 0.21 -1.82
N VAL A 105 15.74 -0.08 -0.74
CA VAL A 105 17.20 -0.20 -0.76
C VAL A 105 17.66 -1.32 -1.69
N GLU A 106 17.01 -2.49 -1.66
CA GLU A 106 17.29 -3.59 -2.60
C GLU A 106 17.09 -3.17 -4.05
N THR A 107 16.03 -2.41 -4.33
CA THR A 107 15.70 -1.93 -5.68
C THR A 107 16.77 -0.96 -6.17
N ILE A 108 17.17 0.01 -5.33
CA ILE A 108 18.22 0.99 -5.65
C ILE A 108 19.56 0.28 -5.91
N LYS A 109 19.94 -0.69 -5.06
CA LYS A 109 21.15 -1.48 -5.27
C LYS A 109 21.12 -2.23 -6.59
N LYS A 110 20.00 -2.87 -6.94
CA LYS A 110 19.87 -3.62 -8.19
C LYS A 110 19.96 -2.71 -9.42
N VAL A 111 19.33 -1.53 -9.38
CA VAL A 111 19.44 -0.52 -10.43
C VAL A 111 20.88 -0.02 -10.57
N SER A 112 21.53 0.31 -9.45
CA SER A 112 22.94 0.74 -9.44
C SER A 112 23.89 -0.34 -9.97
N LEU A 113 23.70 -1.61 -9.58
CA LEU A 113 24.47 -2.70 -10.18
C LEU A 113 24.21 -2.78 -11.68
N GLY A 114 22.94 -2.80 -12.11
CA GLY A 114 22.60 -2.85 -13.54
C GLY A 114 23.28 -1.75 -14.36
N MET A 115 23.32 -0.52 -13.82
CA MET A 115 24.03 0.60 -14.44
C MET A 115 25.55 0.42 -14.49
N LEU A 116 26.16 -0.25 -13.51
CA LEU A 116 27.59 -0.56 -13.53
C LEU A 116 27.95 -1.59 -14.61
N TRP A 117 27.03 -2.50 -14.94
CA TRP A 117 27.22 -3.52 -15.98
C TRP A 117 26.79 -3.04 -17.38
N ASP A 118 26.17 -1.87 -17.49
CA ASP A 118 25.86 -1.24 -18.76
C ASP A 118 27.17 -0.69 -19.37
N PRO A 119 27.60 -1.14 -20.56
CA PRO A 119 28.81 -0.65 -21.19
C PRO A 119 28.70 0.83 -21.63
N GLU A 120 27.49 1.38 -21.77
CA GLU A 120 27.26 2.77 -22.19
C GLU A 120 26.13 3.46 -21.41
N PRO A 121 26.28 3.71 -20.10
CA PRO A 121 25.23 4.36 -19.32
C PRO A 121 25.12 5.83 -19.73
N VAL A 122 24.03 6.18 -20.41
CA VAL A 122 23.69 7.55 -20.83
C VAL A 122 22.90 8.24 -19.71
N PHE A 123 23.42 9.37 -19.22
CA PHE A 123 22.74 10.22 -18.24
C PHE A 123 22.32 11.54 -18.87
N ILE A 124 21.05 11.93 -18.75
CA ILE A 124 20.56 13.22 -19.27
C ILE A 124 20.57 14.25 -18.15
N ARG A 125 21.28 15.37 -18.33
CA ARG A 125 21.23 16.51 -17.40
C ARG A 125 19.85 17.18 -17.44
N GLY A 126 19.50 17.91 -16.38
CA GLY A 126 18.27 18.72 -16.34
C GLY A 126 18.15 19.78 -17.46
N CYS A 127 19.25 20.08 -18.17
CA CYS A 127 19.29 20.94 -19.36
C CYS A 127 19.11 20.20 -20.70
N GLY A 128 18.88 18.88 -20.68
CA GLY A 128 18.64 18.05 -21.88
C GLY A 128 19.89 17.53 -22.58
N SER A 129 21.09 17.80 -22.08
CA SER A 129 22.32 17.23 -22.65
C SER A 129 22.62 15.84 -22.09
N GLU A 130 23.02 14.93 -22.99
CA GLU A 130 23.47 13.58 -22.65
C GLU A 130 24.92 13.59 -22.16
N VAL A 131 25.19 12.79 -21.13
CA VAL A 131 26.51 12.56 -20.54
C VAL A 131 26.71 11.06 -20.47
N ILE A 132 27.65 10.55 -21.27
CA ILE A 132 28.07 9.15 -21.26
C ILE A 132 29.24 9.04 -20.29
N PHE A 133 29.09 8.24 -19.23
CA PHE A 133 30.22 7.89 -18.38
C PHE A 133 30.81 6.57 -18.89
N LEU A 134 32.00 6.64 -19.48
CA LEU A 134 32.80 5.45 -19.72
C LEU A 134 33.28 4.93 -18.36
N SER A 135 32.65 3.87 -17.85
CA SER A 135 33.13 3.16 -16.68
C SER A 135 34.44 2.47 -17.06
N SER A 136 35.56 3.12 -16.77
CA SER A 136 36.88 2.51 -16.93
C SER A 136 37.08 1.49 -15.80
N MET A 137 36.52 0.29 -15.96
CA MET A 137 36.95 -0.86 -15.18
C MET A 137 38.29 -1.35 -15.74
N HIS A 138 39.37 -0.66 -15.39
CA HIS A 138 40.71 -1.24 -15.45
C HIS A 138 40.93 -1.98 -14.13
N VAL A 139 40.76 -3.31 -14.18
CA VAL A 139 41.34 -4.25 -13.19
C VAL A 139 42.76 -4.56 -13.63
#